data_AF-A0AAV0RPM8-F1
#
_entry.id   AF-A0AAV0RPM8-F1
#
_cell.length_a   1.000
_cell.length_b   1.000
_cell.length_c   1.000
_cell.angle_alpha   90.00
_cell.angle_beta   90.00
_cell.angle_gamma   90.00
#
_symmetry.space_group_name_H-M   'P 1'
#
loop_
_entity.id
_entity.type
_entity.pdbx_description
1 polymer ?
#
loop_
_entity_poly.entity_id
_entity_poly.type
_entity_poly.pdbx_seq_one_letter_code
_entity_poly.pdbx_strand_id
1 'polypeptide(L)'
;MDGRLLTARPNPNSAQLGFVGDVDRVDPTMLYPLINNGHIPVIASVAADEAGQSYNINADTVAGELAASLGAEKLILLTDVAGILEDRDDPNSLVKETDIEGVKKLIAEKKVAGGMIPKVNCCLRAIEQGVRTASIIDGRVQHSLLHEIMSEEGLGTMITA
;
A
#
# COMPACT_ATOMS: atom_id res chain seq x y z
N MET A 1 -9.17 -8.93 19.00
CA MET A 1 -8.72 -7.79 18.16
C MET A 1 -9.90 -6.94 17.80
N ASP A 2 -9.67 -5.65 17.60
CA ASP A 2 -10.71 -4.63 17.52
C ASP A 2 -11.62 -4.86 16.31
N GLY A 3 -12.90 -5.14 16.59
CA GLY A 3 -13.96 -5.33 15.60
C GLY A 3 -13.71 -6.35 14.48
N ARG A 4 -12.69 -7.22 14.62
CA ARG A 4 -12.21 -8.13 13.55
C ARG A 4 -11.93 -7.40 12.22
N LEU A 5 -11.43 -6.17 12.27
CA LEU A 5 -11.08 -5.39 11.08
C LEU A 5 -10.19 -6.18 10.11
N LEU A 6 -9.23 -6.92 10.65
CA LEU A 6 -8.32 -7.78 9.90
C LEU A 6 -8.37 -9.19 10.50
N THR A 7 -8.46 -10.20 9.64
CA THR A 7 -8.19 -11.60 9.98
C THR A 7 -6.91 -12.02 9.29
N ALA A 8 -5.96 -12.59 10.03
CA ALA A 8 -4.69 -13.05 9.51
C ALA A 8 -4.75 -14.51 9.04
N ARG A 9 -3.87 -14.85 8.11
CA ARG A 9 -3.45 -16.23 7.83
C ARG A 9 -1.92 -16.33 7.88
N PRO A 10 -1.34 -17.51 8.15
CA PRO A 10 0.11 -17.69 8.12
C PRO A 10 0.69 -17.34 6.75
N ASN A 11 1.81 -16.60 6.72
CA ASN A 11 2.52 -16.35 5.47
C ASN A 11 3.03 -17.69 4.87
N PRO A 12 3.12 -17.85 3.54
CA PRO A 12 3.69 -19.06 2.91
C PRO A 12 5.08 -19.42 3.43
N ASN A 13 5.87 -18.43 3.84
CA ASN A 13 7.22 -18.62 4.40
C ASN A 13 7.25 -18.66 5.94
N SER A 14 6.10 -18.89 6.59
CA SER A 14 5.94 -18.89 8.06
C SER A 14 6.87 -19.86 8.79
N ALA A 15 7.25 -20.98 8.16
CA ALA A 15 8.21 -21.93 8.73
C ALA A 15 9.58 -21.28 9.04
N GLN A 16 9.97 -20.25 8.28
CA GLN A 16 11.22 -19.51 8.46
C GLN A 16 11.02 -18.20 9.22
N LEU A 17 9.88 -17.55 9.02
CA LEU A 17 9.60 -16.20 9.52
C LEU A 17 8.89 -16.18 10.89
N GLY A 18 8.38 -17.32 11.37
CA GLY A 18 7.59 -17.41 12.59
C GLY A 18 6.19 -16.81 12.41
N PHE A 19 5.77 -15.95 13.33
CA PHE A 19 4.43 -15.33 13.35
C PHE A 19 4.31 -14.14 12.39
N VAL A 20 4.76 -14.32 11.15
CA VAL A 20 4.50 -13.40 10.04
C VAL A 20 3.27 -13.89 9.28
N GLY A 21 2.31 -12.99 9.10
CA GLY A 21 1.03 -13.28 8.47
C GLY A 21 0.87 -12.61 7.12
N ASP A 22 -0.23 -12.94 6.48
CA ASP A 22 -0.81 -12.25 5.33
C ASP A 22 -2.28 -11.94 5.65
N VAL A 23 -2.88 -11.02 4.91
CA VAL A 23 -4.30 -10.67 5.08
C VAL A 23 -5.15 -11.79 4.50
N ASP A 24 -6.03 -12.37 5.33
CA ASP A 24 -7.02 -13.36 4.90
C ASP A 24 -8.36 -12.69 4.58
N ARG A 25 -8.81 -11.79 5.47
CA ARG A 25 -10.06 -11.05 5.32
C ARG A 25 -9.96 -9.66 5.93
N VAL A 26 -10.60 -8.69 5.29
CA VAL A 26 -10.84 -7.35 5.84
C VAL A 26 -12.34 -7.16 6.05
N ASP A 27 -12.73 -6.67 7.23
CA ASP A 27 -14.11 -6.25 7.54
C ASP A 27 -14.11 -4.78 7.97
N PRO A 28 -14.41 -3.83 7.05
CA PRO A 28 -14.34 -2.41 7.33
C PRO A 28 -15.57 -1.90 8.09
N THR A 29 -16.53 -2.76 8.46
CA THR A 29 -17.82 -2.37 9.04
C THR A 29 -17.66 -1.45 10.25
N MET A 30 -16.67 -1.70 11.10
CA MET A 30 -16.41 -0.88 12.28
C MET A 30 -15.87 0.52 11.96
N LEU A 31 -15.29 0.74 10.77
CA LEU A 31 -14.70 2.02 10.39
C LEU A 31 -15.76 3.03 9.93
N TYR A 32 -16.83 2.59 9.29
CA TYR A 32 -17.88 3.49 8.78
C TYR A 32 -18.47 4.42 9.84
N PRO A 33 -18.93 3.97 11.02
CA PRO A 33 -19.45 4.88 12.04
C PRO A 33 -18.38 5.84 12.58
N LEU A 34 -17.11 5.42 12.64
CA LEU A 34 -16.00 6.29 13.07
C LEU A 34 -15.77 7.42 12.06
N ILE A 35 -15.68 7.07 10.77
CA ILE A 35 -15.47 8.02 9.68
C ILE A 35 -16.67 8.97 9.57
N ASN A 36 -17.90 8.46 9.64
CA ASN A 36 -19.12 9.27 9.56
C ASN A 36 -19.25 10.28 10.72
N ASN A 37 -18.62 9.99 11.86
CA ASN A 37 -18.57 10.89 13.02
C ASN A 37 -17.34 11.82 13.01
N GLY A 38 -16.57 11.85 11.92
CA GLY A 38 -15.41 12.74 11.77
C GLY A 38 -14.15 12.26 12.50
N HIS A 39 -14.09 11.00 12.92
CA HIS A 39 -12.85 10.42 13.44
C HIS A 39 -11.90 10.02 12.31
N ILE A 40 -10.59 10.09 12.59
CA ILE A 40 -9.53 9.62 11.70
C ILE A 40 -9.00 8.29 12.28
N PRO A 41 -9.32 7.13 11.67
CA PRO A 41 -8.82 5.85 12.13
C PRO A 41 -7.30 5.73 11.93
N VAL A 42 -6.58 5.30 12.96
CA VAL A 42 -5.15 4.96 12.88
C VAL A 42 -5.02 3.46 13.13
N ILE A 43 -4.58 2.71 12.12
CA ILE A 43 -4.61 1.25 12.11
C ILE A 43 -3.20 0.68 12.24
N ALA A 44 -3.01 -0.24 13.20
CA ALA A 44 -1.76 -1.01 13.34
C ALA A 44 -1.81 -2.28 12.47
N SER A 45 -0.67 -2.69 11.90
CA SER A 45 -0.57 -3.84 10.98
C SER A 45 -0.37 -5.19 11.69
N VAL A 46 -1.15 -5.42 12.75
CA VAL A 46 -1.20 -6.70 13.47
C VAL A 46 -2.62 -7.27 13.39
N ALA A 47 -2.73 -8.56 13.10
CA ALA A 47 -4.01 -9.24 13.00
C ALA A 47 -3.93 -10.63 13.65
N ALA A 48 -5.07 -11.17 14.09
CA ALA A 48 -5.15 -12.53 14.62
C ALA A 48 -5.83 -13.43 13.59
N ASP A 49 -5.46 -14.71 13.58
CA ASP A 49 -6.21 -15.72 12.83
C ASP A 49 -7.55 -16.06 13.54
N GLU A 50 -8.34 -16.95 12.94
CA GLU A 50 -9.62 -17.42 13.51
C GLU A 50 -9.45 -18.16 14.85
N ALA A 51 -8.25 -18.68 15.15
CA ALA A 51 -7.93 -19.34 16.42
C ALA A 51 -7.43 -18.37 17.50
N GLY A 52 -7.19 -17.10 17.15
CA GLY A 52 -6.71 -16.06 18.06
C GLY A 52 -5.19 -15.91 18.12
N GLN A 53 -4.42 -16.64 17.31
CA GLN A 53 -2.97 -16.46 17.20
C GLN A 53 -2.68 -15.13 16.49
N SER A 54 -1.84 -14.30 17.11
CA SER A 54 -1.45 -13.00 16.55
C SER A 54 -0.33 -13.14 15.52
N TYR A 55 -0.41 -12.34 14.47
CA TYR A 55 0.56 -12.27 13.38
C TYR A 55 0.96 -10.82 13.11
N ASN A 56 2.24 -10.63 12.78
CA ASN A 56 2.75 -9.39 12.22
C ASN A 56 2.53 -9.40 10.70
N ILE A 57 1.86 -8.39 10.16
CA ILE A 57 1.58 -8.26 8.72
C ILE A 57 2.32 -7.04 8.19
N ASN A 58 2.81 -7.12 6.95
CA ASN A 58 3.38 -5.96 6.27
C ASN A 58 2.34 -4.81 6.18
N ALA A 59 2.74 -3.61 6.58
CA ALA A 59 1.85 -2.45 6.64
C ALA A 59 1.39 -1.96 5.25
N ASP A 60 2.24 -2.07 4.22
CA ASP A 60 1.85 -1.75 2.84
C ASP A 60 0.71 -2.70 2.43
N THR A 61 0.86 -4.02 2.65
CA THR A 61 -0.19 -5.01 2.38
C THR A 61 -1.49 -4.68 3.12
N VAL A 62 -1.43 -4.36 4.41
CA VAL A 62 -2.63 -3.97 5.18
C VAL A 62 -3.29 -2.72 4.58
N ALA A 63 -2.51 -1.70 4.22
CA ALA A 63 -3.03 -0.48 3.62
C ALA A 63 -3.70 -0.74 2.27
N GLY A 64 -3.09 -1.58 1.42
CA GLY A 64 -3.65 -1.95 0.12
C GLY A 64 -4.96 -2.72 0.23
N GLU A 65 -5.01 -3.76 1.06
CA GLU A 65 -6.24 -4.55 1.25
C GLU A 65 -7.35 -3.73 1.92
N LEU A 66 -7.00 -2.84 2.85
CA LEU A 66 -7.97 -1.95 3.49
C LEU A 66 -8.51 -0.92 2.50
N ALA A 67 -7.65 -0.33 1.66
CA ALA A 67 -8.06 0.60 0.61
C ALA A 67 -9.01 -0.07 -0.39
N ALA A 68 -8.69 -1.30 -0.82
CA ALA A 68 -9.55 -2.11 -1.68
C ALA A 68 -10.91 -2.40 -1.01
N SER A 69 -10.90 -2.84 0.25
CA SER A 69 -12.12 -3.16 1.01
C SER A 69 -13.02 -1.95 1.25
N LEU A 70 -12.45 -0.76 1.38
CA LEU A 70 -13.18 0.50 1.52
C LEU A 70 -13.68 1.08 0.19
N GLY A 71 -13.21 0.57 -0.96
CA GLY A 71 -13.42 1.22 -2.26
C GLY A 71 -12.80 2.62 -2.31
N ALA A 72 -11.59 2.76 -1.76
CA ALA A 72 -10.95 4.05 -1.60
C ALA A 72 -10.58 4.70 -2.96
N GLU A 73 -10.72 6.02 -3.04
CA GLU A 73 -10.31 6.79 -4.24
C GLU A 73 -8.78 6.75 -4.43
N LYS A 74 -8.01 6.79 -3.34
CA LYS A 74 -6.54 6.82 -3.38
C LYS A 74 -5.91 5.91 -2.33
N LEU A 75 -4.90 5.15 -2.73
CA LEU A 75 -3.89 4.57 -1.84
C LEU A 75 -2.61 5.41 -1.95
N ILE A 76 -2.03 5.88 -0.84
CA ILE A 76 -0.79 6.66 -0.86
C ILE A 76 0.21 5.99 0.08
N LEU A 77 1.33 5.54 -0.47
CA LEU A 77 2.44 4.95 0.28
C LEU A 77 3.56 5.98 0.45
N LEU A 78 3.84 6.35 1.69
CA LEU A 78 4.99 7.20 2.03
C LEU A 78 6.23 6.32 2.22
N THR A 79 7.29 6.61 1.49
CA THR A 79 8.55 5.86 1.53
C THR A 79 9.75 6.79 1.70
N ASP A 80 10.95 6.23 1.78
CA ASP A 80 12.24 6.93 1.90
C ASP A 80 12.91 7.25 0.55
N VAL A 81 12.16 7.16 -0.56
CA VAL A 81 12.61 7.46 -1.93
C VAL A 81 11.58 8.30 -2.67
N ALA A 82 12.00 8.96 -3.76
CA ALA A 82 11.13 9.84 -4.57
C ALA A 82 9.91 9.13 -5.16
N GLY A 83 10.06 7.86 -5.52
CA GLY A 83 9.05 7.07 -6.22
C GLY A 83 9.72 5.96 -7.02
N ILE A 84 9.14 5.59 -8.16
CA ILE A 84 9.73 4.68 -9.13
C ILE A 84 10.65 5.48 -10.07
N LEU A 85 11.91 5.07 -10.14
CA LEU A 85 12.90 5.64 -11.05
C LEU A 85 13.07 4.71 -12.27
N GLU A 86 13.13 5.30 -13.46
CA GLU A 86 13.46 4.60 -14.71
C GLU A 86 14.92 4.12 -14.69
N ASP A 87 15.81 4.95 -14.13
CA ASP A 87 17.21 4.64 -13.84
C ASP A 87 17.51 4.88 -12.36
N ARG A 88 17.91 3.82 -11.66
CA ARG A 88 18.15 3.85 -10.21
C ARG A 88 19.31 4.78 -9.83
N ASP A 89 20.21 5.05 -10.76
CA ASP A 89 21.38 5.89 -10.53
C ASP A 89 21.13 7.36 -10.95
N ASP A 90 19.99 7.67 -11.60
CA ASP A 90 19.58 9.03 -11.95
C ASP A 90 18.33 9.47 -11.16
N PRO A 91 18.48 10.34 -10.15
CA PRO A 91 17.36 10.89 -9.39
C PRO A 91 16.35 11.70 -10.23
N ASN A 92 16.73 12.16 -11.43
CA ASN A 92 15.84 12.90 -12.33
C ASN A 92 14.98 11.99 -13.20
N SER A 93 15.21 10.68 -13.13
CA SER A 93 14.48 9.67 -13.92
C SER A 93 13.16 9.23 -13.26
N LEU A 94 12.57 10.09 -12.42
CA LEU A 94 11.30 9.81 -11.74
C LEU A 94 10.17 9.61 -12.74
N VAL A 95 9.56 8.43 -12.67
CA VAL A 95 8.32 8.13 -13.40
C VAL A 95 7.18 8.82 -12.65
N LYS A 96 6.64 9.92 -13.19
CA LYS A 96 5.56 10.67 -12.53
C LYS A 96 4.23 9.91 -12.56
N GLU A 97 3.91 9.28 -13.68
CA GLU A 97 2.65 8.56 -13.88
C GLU A 97 2.89 7.33 -14.74
N THR A 98 2.24 6.22 -14.40
CA THR A 98 2.30 4.96 -15.14
C THR A 98 1.03 4.14 -14.91
N ASP A 99 0.73 3.20 -15.79
CA ASP A 99 -0.38 2.26 -15.65
C ASP A 99 0.11 0.89 -15.17
N ILE A 100 -0.82 -0.04 -14.95
CA ILE A 100 -0.52 -1.41 -14.53
C ILE A 100 0.51 -2.08 -15.46
N GLU A 101 0.38 -1.91 -16.77
CA GLU A 101 1.25 -2.57 -17.74
C GLU A 101 2.64 -1.93 -17.80
N GLY A 102 2.73 -0.61 -17.69
CA GLY A 102 3.99 0.13 -17.56
C GLY A 102 4.77 -0.31 -16.32
N VAL A 103 4.08 -0.43 -15.17
CA VAL A 103 4.68 -0.94 -13.94
C VAL A 103 5.19 -2.38 -14.11
N LYS A 104 4.38 -3.28 -14.68
CA LYS A 104 4.80 -4.66 -14.95
C LYS A 104 6.05 -4.72 -15.84
N LYS A 105 6.12 -3.84 -16.85
CA LYS A 105 7.30 -3.68 -17.70
C LYS A 105 8.52 -3.23 -16.90
N LEU A 106 8.39 -2.24 -16.03
CA LEU A 106 9.49 -1.76 -15.16
C LEU A 106 10.01 -2.85 -14.22
N ILE A 107 9.13 -3.73 -13.73
CA ILE A 107 9.52 -4.92 -12.97
C ILE A 107 10.27 -5.91 -13.85
N ALA A 108 9.76 -6.22 -15.04
CA ALA A 108 10.39 -7.17 -15.97
C ALA A 108 11.78 -6.71 -16.45
N GLU A 109 11.94 -5.40 -16.66
CA GLU A 109 13.21 -4.75 -17.01
C GLU A 109 14.16 -4.60 -15.82
N LYS A 110 13.77 -5.05 -14.61
CA LYS A 110 14.54 -4.96 -13.37
C LYS A 110 14.89 -3.52 -12.94
N LYS A 111 14.13 -2.54 -13.40
CA LYS A 111 14.22 -1.14 -12.96
C LYS A 111 13.64 -0.98 -11.54
N VAL A 112 12.56 -1.69 -11.26
CA VAL A 112 12.02 -1.88 -9.91
C VAL A 112 12.67 -3.08 -9.25
N ALA A 113 13.33 -2.89 -8.10
CA ALA A 113 14.05 -3.95 -7.40
C ALA A 113 13.95 -3.85 -5.88
N GLY A 114 14.29 -4.95 -5.19
CA GLY A 114 14.38 -5.00 -3.74
C GLY A 114 13.05 -4.68 -3.04
N GLY A 115 13.10 -3.81 -2.03
CA GLY A 115 11.94 -3.41 -1.23
C GLY A 115 10.87 -2.63 -1.99
N MET A 116 11.14 -2.18 -3.22
CA MET A 116 10.14 -1.52 -4.05
C MET A 116 9.16 -2.51 -4.69
N ILE A 117 9.59 -3.75 -4.97
CA ILE A 117 8.73 -4.80 -5.53
C ILE A 117 7.47 -5.04 -4.69
N PRO A 118 7.54 -5.27 -3.36
CA PRO A 118 6.34 -5.49 -2.57
C PRO A 118 5.42 -4.25 -2.51
N LYS A 119 5.98 -3.03 -2.50
CA LYS A 119 5.19 -1.78 -2.54
C LYS A 119 4.40 -1.65 -3.82
N VAL A 120 5.07 -1.88 -4.94
CA VAL A 120 4.46 -1.82 -6.27
C VAL A 120 3.41 -2.91 -6.44
N ASN A 121 3.70 -4.15 -6.03
CA ASN A 121 2.72 -5.24 -6.08
C ASN A 121 1.49 -4.95 -5.21
N CYS A 122 1.67 -4.30 -4.06
CA CYS A 122 0.55 -3.84 -3.23
C CYS A 122 -0.32 -2.80 -3.96
N CYS A 123 0.29 -1.79 -4.58
CA CYS A 123 -0.42 -0.80 -5.39
C CYS A 123 -1.21 -1.45 -6.53
N LEU A 124 -0.56 -2.34 -7.30
CA LEU A 124 -1.21 -3.07 -8.40
C LEU A 124 -2.43 -3.86 -7.90
N ARG A 125 -2.25 -4.65 -6.84
CA ARG A 125 -3.32 -5.46 -6.27
C ARG A 125 -4.48 -4.62 -5.72
N ALA A 126 -4.21 -3.43 -5.18
CA ALA A 126 -5.25 -2.52 -4.71
C ALA A 126 -6.04 -1.94 -5.89
N ILE A 127 -5.37 -1.53 -6.97
CA ILE A 127 -6.01 -0.99 -8.17
C ILE A 127 -6.85 -2.05 -8.87
N GLU A 128 -6.32 -3.26 -9.03
CA GLU A 128 -7.05 -4.40 -9.62
C GLU A 128 -8.33 -4.76 -8.83
N GLN A 129 -8.39 -4.41 -7.53
CA GLN A 129 -9.56 -4.59 -6.67
C GLN A 129 -10.49 -3.36 -6.60
N GLY A 130 -10.22 -2.31 -7.39
CA GLY A 130 -11.12 -1.17 -7.54
C GLY A 130 -10.67 0.14 -6.88
N VAL A 131 -9.46 0.20 -6.30
CA VAL A 131 -8.87 1.49 -5.89
C VAL A 131 -8.55 2.30 -7.15
N ARG A 132 -8.96 3.57 -7.21
CA ARG A 132 -8.86 4.36 -8.45
C ARG A 132 -7.42 4.73 -8.82
N THR A 133 -6.62 5.16 -7.84
CA THR A 133 -5.19 5.48 -8.05
C THR A 133 -4.36 5.05 -6.85
N ALA A 134 -3.11 4.64 -7.09
CA ALA A 134 -2.15 4.39 -6.02
C ALA A 134 -0.87 5.19 -6.24
N SER A 135 -0.41 5.95 -5.25
CA SER A 135 0.80 6.76 -5.35
C SER A 135 1.89 6.27 -4.40
N ILE A 136 3.15 6.28 -4.85
CA ILE A 136 4.34 6.07 -4.01
C ILE A 136 5.09 7.40 -3.97
N ILE A 137 5.22 7.99 -2.77
CA ILE A 137 5.77 9.34 -2.58
C ILE A 137 6.86 9.37 -1.50
N ASP A 138 7.72 10.39 -1.56
CA ASP A 138 8.77 10.61 -0.56
C ASP A 138 8.20 11.19 0.74
N GLY A 139 8.20 10.39 1.81
CA GLY A 139 7.78 10.81 3.15
C GLY A 139 8.77 11.74 3.86
N ARG A 140 9.98 11.93 3.32
CA ARG A 140 11.01 12.83 3.90
C ARG A 140 10.80 14.28 3.48
N VAL A 141 10.07 14.51 2.39
CA VAL A 141 9.73 15.86 1.91
C VAL A 141 8.61 16.42 2.77
N GLN A 142 8.79 17.64 3.27
CA GLN A 142 7.77 18.32 4.08
C GLN A 142 6.48 18.48 3.27
N HIS A 143 5.34 18.20 3.93
CA HIS A 143 4.02 18.30 3.32
C HIS A 143 3.81 17.44 2.07
N SER A 144 4.57 16.36 1.90
CA SER A 144 4.51 15.52 0.68
C SER A 144 3.10 15.02 0.35
N LEU A 145 2.34 14.63 1.38
CA LEU A 145 0.94 14.24 1.23
C LEU A 145 0.06 15.36 0.66
N LEU A 146 0.26 16.62 1.09
CA LEU A 146 -0.50 17.75 0.58
C LEU A 146 -0.14 18.04 -0.87
N HIS A 147 1.14 18.00 -1.22
CA HIS A 147 1.57 18.20 -2.60
C HIS A 147 0.99 17.15 -3.54
N GLU A 148 0.99 15.87 -3.13
CA GLU A 148 0.43 14.78 -3.93
C GLU A 148 -1.07 14.94 -4.20
N ILE A 149 -1.82 15.48 -3.23
CA ILE A 149 -3.29 15.61 -3.36
C ILE A 149 -3.69 16.94 -4.00
N MET A 150 -2.95 18.02 -3.73
CA MET A 150 -3.36 19.40 -4.04
C MET A 150 -2.59 20.03 -5.20
N SER A 151 -1.73 19.29 -5.89
CA SER A 151 -1.02 19.76 -7.08
C SER A 151 -1.21 18.81 -8.27
N GLU A 152 -1.15 19.35 -9.49
CA GLU A 152 -1.22 18.54 -10.72
C GLU A 152 0.08 17.77 -10.98
N GLU A 153 1.23 18.27 -10.51
CA GLU A 153 2.53 17.64 -10.78
C GLU A 153 2.82 16.42 -9.90
N GLY A 154 2.19 16.32 -8.72
CA GLY A 154 2.51 15.31 -7.69
C GLY A 154 3.95 15.41 -7.17
N LEU A 155 4.32 14.53 -6.23
CA LEU A 155 5.71 14.43 -5.71
C LEU A 155 6.32 13.05 -5.82
N GLY A 156 5.63 12.11 -6.47
CA GLY A 156 6.15 10.77 -6.66
C GLY A 156 5.60 10.11 -7.91
N THR A 157 5.36 8.80 -7.81
CA THR A 157 4.83 8.01 -8.91
C THR A 157 3.38 7.66 -8.64
N MET A 158 2.49 8.16 -9.48
CA MET A 158 1.09 7.74 -9.51
C MET A 158 0.90 6.55 -10.44
N ILE A 159 0.17 5.55 -9.97
CA ILE A 159 -0.20 4.34 -10.71
C ILE A 159 -1.72 4.36 -10.93
N THR A 160 -2.13 4.17 -12.17
CA THR A 160 -3.54 4.07 -12.57
C THR A 160 -3.86 2.67 -13.13
N ALA A 161 -5.16 2.38 -13.26
CA ALA A 161 -5.65 1.20 -13.95
C ALA A 161 -5.24 1.18 -15.43
#